data_AF-A0A355S639-F1
#
_entry.id   AF-A0A355S639-F1
#
_cell.length_a   1.000
_cell.length_b   1.000
_cell.length_c   1.000
_cell.angle_alpha   90.00
_cell.angle_beta   90.00
_cell.angle_gamma   90.00
#
_symmetry.space_group_name_H-M   'P 1'
#
loop_
_entity.id
_entity.type
_entity.pdbx_description
1 polymer ?
#
loop_
_entity_poly.entity_id
_entity_poly.type
_entity_poly.pdbx_seq_one_letter_code
_entity_poly.pdbx_strand_id
1 'polypeptide(L)'
;MPDIGEILAHMPAEAQHRFESAGEFVKRLAHRVQKWRERLAEDEQPVILSILANGSAIEVRSVGEDGHSGVVIEGVLDGASCMFVSHQASLQILCYTQKVEPEQRRKIGFHVGGEEIEV
;
A
#
# COMPACT_ATOMS: atom_id res chain seq x y z
N MET A 1 -27.45 -21.42 14.47
CA MET A 1 -26.25 -20.72 13.96
C MET A 1 -25.64 -19.99 15.13
N PRO A 2 -24.33 -20.10 15.39
CA PRO A 2 -23.72 -19.34 16.48
C PRO A 2 -23.88 -17.84 16.22
N ASP A 3 -24.16 -17.09 17.28
CA ASP A 3 -24.35 -15.64 17.24
C ASP A 3 -23.01 -14.98 16.98
N ILE A 4 -22.90 -14.28 15.85
CA ILE A 4 -21.68 -13.56 15.43
C ILE A 4 -21.29 -12.53 16.51
N GLY A 5 -22.25 -12.00 17.27
CA GLY A 5 -22.00 -11.07 18.37
C GLY A 5 -21.21 -11.69 19.53
N GLU A 6 -21.49 -12.93 19.92
CA GLU A 6 -20.77 -13.62 20.99
C GLU A 6 -19.34 -14.02 20.58
N ILE A 7 -19.15 -14.41 19.32
CA ILE A 7 -17.82 -14.76 18.79
C ILE A 7 -16.90 -13.54 18.79
N LEU A 8 -17.42 -12.38 18.40
CA LEU A 8 -16.66 -11.12 18.41
C LEU A 8 -16.33 -10.66 19.83
N ALA A 9 -17.23 -10.88 20.80
CA ALA A 9 -17.04 -10.47 22.20
C ALA A 9 -15.94 -11.25 22.96
N HIS A 10 -15.60 -12.47 22.49
CA HIS A 10 -14.58 -13.32 23.10
C HIS A 10 -13.26 -13.37 22.32
N MET A 11 -13.14 -12.61 21.21
CA MET A 11 -11.87 -12.46 20.54
C MET A 11 -10.90 -11.62 21.39
N PRO A 12 -9.63 -12.03 21.53
CA PRO A 12 -8.60 -11.19 22.13
C PRO A 12 -8.59 -9.82 21.45
N ALA A 13 -8.40 -8.72 22.18
CA ALA A 13 -8.35 -7.37 21.60
C ALA A 13 -7.37 -7.30 20.41
N GLU A 14 -6.23 -7.99 20.51
CA GLU A 14 -5.24 -8.16 19.44
C GLU A 14 -5.83 -8.69 18.11
N ALA A 15 -6.82 -9.57 18.17
CA ALA A 15 -7.52 -10.11 17.00
C ALA A 15 -8.59 -9.15 16.44
N GLN A 16 -9.17 -8.28 17.27
CA GLN A 16 -10.08 -7.21 16.83
C GLN A 16 -9.32 -6.07 16.13
N HIS A 17 -8.16 -5.67 16.68
CA HIS A 17 -7.29 -4.62 16.12
C HIS A 17 -6.46 -5.05 14.91
N ARG A 18 -6.36 -6.36 14.64
CA ARG A 18 -5.62 -6.88 13.49
C ARG A 18 -6.17 -6.38 12.15
N PHE A 19 -7.48 -6.07 12.06
CA PHE A 19 -8.10 -5.51 10.85
C PHE A 19 -7.77 -4.03 10.60
N GLU A 20 -7.17 -3.36 11.58
CA GLU A 20 -6.84 -1.93 11.56
C GLU A 20 -5.33 -1.66 11.47
N SER A 21 -4.52 -2.72 11.39
CA SER A 21 -3.07 -2.58 11.35
C SER A 21 -2.57 -2.01 10.01
N ALA A 22 -1.39 -1.41 10.06
CA ALA A 22 -0.67 -0.98 8.86
C ALA A 22 -0.46 -2.12 7.87
N GLY A 23 -0.15 -3.34 8.33
CA GLY A 23 -0.03 -4.52 7.46
C GLY A 23 -1.28 -4.85 6.69
N GLU A 24 -2.45 -4.84 7.34
CA GLU A 24 -3.71 -5.08 6.63
C GLU A 24 -4.04 -3.93 5.66
N PHE A 25 -3.68 -2.69 6.00
CA PHE A 25 -3.77 -1.56 5.07
C PHE A 25 -2.90 -1.80 3.81
N VAL A 26 -1.61 -2.10 3.99
CA VAL A 26 -0.65 -2.34 2.89
C VAL A 26 -1.07 -3.53 2.04
N LYS A 27 -1.48 -4.65 2.67
CA LYS A 27 -1.98 -5.85 1.99
C LYS A 27 -3.21 -5.56 1.13
N ARG A 28 -4.18 -4.81 1.66
CA ARG A 28 -5.39 -4.43 0.90
C ARG A 28 -5.07 -3.50 -0.24
N LEU A 29 -4.12 -2.59 -0.05
CA LEU A 29 -3.64 -1.71 -1.11
C LEU A 29 -2.99 -2.51 -2.24
N ALA A 30 -2.07 -3.43 -1.91
CA ALA A 30 -1.42 -4.33 -2.87
C ALA A 30 -2.45 -5.08 -3.73
N HIS A 31 -3.41 -5.76 -3.08
CA HIS A 31 -4.47 -6.49 -3.80
C HIS A 31 -5.34 -5.58 -4.68
N ARG A 32 -5.60 -4.34 -4.24
CA ARG A 32 -6.41 -3.40 -5.03
C ARG A 32 -5.65 -2.92 -6.27
N VAL A 33 -4.36 -2.63 -6.13
CA VAL A 33 -3.50 -2.23 -7.25
C VAL A 33 -3.30 -3.39 -8.22
N GLN A 34 -3.13 -4.61 -7.72
CA GLN A 34 -3.00 -5.82 -8.55
C GLN A 34 -4.25 -6.05 -9.41
N LYS A 35 -5.43 -6.04 -8.79
CA LYS A 35 -6.72 -6.13 -9.51
C LYS A 35 -6.95 -4.99 -10.50
N TRP A 36 -6.39 -3.80 -10.22
CA TRP A 36 -6.46 -2.68 -11.14
C TRP A 36 -5.55 -2.93 -12.35
N ARG A 37 -4.32 -3.38 -12.13
CA ARG A 37 -3.33 -3.69 -13.16
C ARG A 37 -3.85 -4.70 -14.18
N GLU A 38 -4.59 -5.72 -13.73
CA GLU A 38 -5.26 -6.71 -14.59
C GLU A 38 -6.23 -6.11 -15.62
N ARG A 39 -6.70 -4.87 -15.40
CA ARG A 39 -7.67 -4.19 -16.26
C ARG A 39 -7.04 -3.17 -17.20
N LEU A 40 -5.73 -2.93 -17.08
CA LEU A 40 -5.01 -1.96 -17.90
C LEU A 40 -4.65 -2.54 -19.25
N ALA A 41 -4.52 -1.66 -20.25
CA ALA A 41 -3.99 -2.05 -21.55
C ALA A 41 -2.52 -2.52 -21.46
N GLU A 42 -2.02 -3.23 -22.48
CA GLU A 42 -0.64 -3.73 -22.51
C GLU A 42 0.42 -2.62 -22.49
N ASP A 43 0.06 -1.41 -22.91
CA ASP A 43 0.90 -0.22 -22.94
C ASP A 43 0.63 0.71 -21.74
N GLU A 44 0.00 0.20 -20.69
CA GLU A 44 -0.35 0.97 -19.49
C GLU A 44 0.19 0.31 -18.22
N GLN A 45 0.50 1.12 -17.20
CA GLN A 45 0.88 0.64 -15.88
C GLN A 45 0.31 1.52 -14.76
N PRO A 46 0.07 0.97 -13.56
CA PRO A 46 -0.24 1.80 -12.41
C PRO A 46 1.02 2.53 -11.92
N VAL A 47 0.83 3.78 -11.50
CA VAL A 47 1.81 4.58 -10.76
C VAL A 47 1.16 5.04 -9.48
N ILE A 48 1.91 4.92 -8.38
CA ILE A 48 1.47 5.33 -7.05
C ILE A 48 2.26 6.56 -6.63
N LEU A 49 1.53 7.59 -6.19
CA LEU A 49 2.10 8.76 -5.54
C LEU A 49 1.67 8.78 -4.08
N SER A 50 2.61 9.06 -3.18
CA SER A 50 2.30 9.49 -1.82
C SER A 50 2.30 11.00 -1.77
N ILE A 51 1.20 11.61 -1.33
CA ILE A 51 1.04 13.06 -1.25
C ILE A 51 1.43 13.53 0.14
N LEU A 52 2.40 14.42 0.21
CA LEU A 52 2.89 15.01 1.45
C LEU A 52 2.05 16.22 1.84
N ALA A 53 2.06 16.59 3.13
CA ALA A 53 1.26 17.71 3.65
C ALA A 53 1.60 19.06 3.00
N ASN A 54 2.81 19.22 2.44
CA ASN A 54 3.24 20.42 1.72
C ASN A 54 2.83 20.41 0.24
N GLY A 55 2.10 19.39 -0.23
CA GLY A 55 1.67 19.22 -1.62
C GLY A 55 2.70 18.55 -2.54
N SER A 56 3.91 18.26 -2.05
CA SER A 56 4.90 17.46 -2.80
C SER A 56 4.42 16.01 -2.93
N ALA A 57 4.92 15.30 -3.95
CA ALA A 57 4.58 13.92 -4.20
C ALA A 57 5.84 13.04 -4.25
N ILE A 58 5.78 11.89 -3.59
CA ILE A 58 6.77 10.83 -3.71
C ILE A 58 6.25 9.82 -4.72
N GLU A 59 7.04 9.57 -5.76
CA GLU A 59 6.78 8.47 -6.69
C GLU A 59 7.18 7.16 -6.03
N VAL A 60 6.18 6.36 -5.68
CA VAL A 60 6.34 5.17 -4.84
C VAL A 60 6.96 4.03 -5.64
N ARG A 61 8.00 3.42 -5.06
CA ARG A 61 8.60 2.16 -5.53
C ARG A 61 8.19 0.99 -4.65
N SER A 62 8.13 1.19 -3.34
CA SER A 62 7.67 0.18 -2.39
C SER A 62 6.83 0.80 -1.26
N VAL A 63 5.93 0.00 -0.69
CA VAL A 63 5.15 0.34 0.51
C VAL A 63 5.26 -0.82 1.49
N GLY A 64 5.64 -0.56 2.75
CA GLY A 64 5.75 -1.56 3.79
C GLY A 64 5.03 -1.15 5.07
N GLU A 65 4.72 -2.11 5.94
CA GLU A 65 4.35 -1.81 7.32
C GLU A 65 5.59 -1.57 8.20
N ASP A 66 5.44 -0.73 9.22
CA ASP A 66 6.41 -0.50 10.28
C ASP A 66 5.69 -0.44 11.63
N GLY A 67 5.70 -1.57 12.33
CA GLY A 67 4.93 -1.76 13.56
C GLY A 67 3.41 -1.79 13.32
N HIS A 68 2.63 -1.49 14.37
CA HIS A 68 1.18 -1.65 14.33
C HIS A 68 0.48 -0.64 13.40
N SER A 69 1.04 0.56 13.27
CA SER A 69 0.37 1.71 12.63
C SER A 69 1.31 2.54 11.74
N GLY A 70 2.59 2.18 11.65
CA GLY A 70 3.51 2.85 10.72
C GLY A 70 3.40 2.25 9.32
N VAL A 71 3.47 3.11 8.32
CA VAL A 71 3.67 2.73 6.93
C VAL A 71 4.96 3.40 6.47
N VAL A 72 5.83 2.61 5.84
CA VAL A 72 7.07 3.06 5.20
C VAL A 72 6.87 3.07 3.70
N ILE A 73 7.31 4.13 3.05
CA ILE A 73 7.33 4.27 1.60
C ILE A 73 8.76 4.50 1.18
N GLU A 74 9.24 3.71 0.23
CA GLU A 74 10.47 4.03 -0.50
C GLU A 74 10.11 4.48 -1.90
N GLY A 75 10.80 5.52 -2.38
CA GLY A 75 10.43 6.13 -3.64
C GLY A 75 11.38 7.20 -4.09
N VAL A 76 10.88 8.07 -4.98
CA VAL A 76 11.63 9.20 -5.53
C VAL A 76 10.89 10.49 -5.20
N LEU A 77 11.59 11.46 -4.60
CA LEU A 77 11.14 12.82 -4.37
C LEU A 77 12.10 13.76 -5.09
N ASP A 78 11.60 14.57 -6.03
CA ASP A 78 12.40 15.53 -6.79
C ASP A 78 13.67 14.93 -7.41
N GLY A 79 13.58 13.69 -7.90
CA GLY A 79 14.69 12.95 -8.51
C GLY A 79 15.63 12.23 -7.53
N ALA A 80 15.50 12.46 -6.23
CA ALA A 80 16.30 11.80 -5.20
C ALA A 80 15.56 10.58 -4.61
N SER A 81 16.28 9.49 -4.37
CA SER A 81 15.76 8.36 -3.59
C SER A 81 15.42 8.82 -2.18
N CYS A 82 14.25 8.43 -1.66
CA CYS A 82 13.81 8.79 -0.32
C CYS A 82 13.09 7.63 0.36
N MET A 83 13.05 7.71 1.69
CA MET A 83 12.22 6.90 2.55
C MET A 83 11.32 7.85 3.36
N PHE A 84 10.02 7.57 3.37
CA PHE A 84 9.01 8.35 4.08
C PHE A 84 8.24 7.44 5.03
N VAL A 85 8.09 7.87 6.28
CA VAL A 85 7.38 7.11 7.31
C VAL A 85 6.20 7.96 7.79
N SER A 86 5.03 7.34 7.86
CA SER A 86 3.79 8.00 8.28
C SER A 86 2.89 7.03 9.03
N HIS A 87 1.96 7.57 9.82
CA HIS A 87 0.87 6.77 10.36
C HIS A 87 -0.11 6.38 9.22
N GLN A 88 -0.67 5.17 9.23
CA GLN A 88 -1.57 4.70 8.17
C GLN A 88 -2.79 5.62 7.98
N ALA A 89 -3.28 6.22 9.08
CA ALA A 89 -4.41 7.16 9.05
C ALA A 89 -4.10 8.54 8.41
N SER A 90 -2.83 8.95 8.35
CA SER A 90 -2.41 10.23 7.75
C SER A 90 -1.92 10.08 6.32
N LEU A 91 -1.80 8.85 5.82
CA LEU A 91 -1.23 8.58 4.51
C LEU A 91 -2.24 8.90 3.40
N GLN A 92 -1.83 9.76 2.47
CA GLN A 92 -2.60 10.07 1.27
C GLN A 92 -1.91 9.48 0.04
N ILE A 93 -2.64 8.67 -0.72
CA ILE A 93 -2.12 7.99 -1.90
C ILE A 93 -3.01 8.28 -3.11
N LEU A 94 -2.38 8.55 -4.24
CA LEU A 94 -3.01 8.54 -5.56
C LEU A 94 -2.44 7.40 -6.40
N CYS A 95 -3.31 6.53 -6.90
CA CYS A 95 -2.96 5.55 -7.93
C CYS A 95 -3.54 6.01 -9.27
N TYR A 96 -2.71 6.21 -10.28
CA TYR A 96 -3.12 6.62 -11.62
C TYR A 96 -2.49 5.73 -12.69
N THR A 97 -3.01 5.80 -13.92
CA THR A 97 -2.48 5.04 -15.06
C THR A 97 -1.48 5.89 -15.85
N GLN A 98 -0.38 5.28 -16.27
CA GLN A 98 0.60 5.89 -17.15
C GLN A 98 0.83 4.99 -18.38
N LYS A 99 0.91 5.61 -19.57
CA LYS A 99 1.36 4.96 -20.80
C LYS A 99 2.84 4.61 -20.69
N VAL A 100 3.22 3.39 -21.05
CA VAL A 100 4.59 2.89 -20.95
C VAL A 100 4.86 1.88 -22.06
N GLU A 101 6.08 1.90 -22.61
CA GLU A 101 6.53 0.83 -23.49
C GLU A 101 6.58 -0.49 -22.70
N PRO A 102 6.17 -1.64 -23.29
CA PRO A 102 6.08 -2.91 -22.56
C PRO A 102 7.36 -3.29 -21.80
N GLU A 103 8.53 -2.97 -22.38
CA GLU A 103 9.87 -3.25 -21.83
C GLU A 103 10.22 -2.38 -20.60
N GLN A 104 9.53 -1.27 -20.41
CA GLN A 104 9.77 -0.30 -19.33
C GLN A 104 8.76 -0.44 -18.19
N ARG A 105 7.90 -1.47 -18.23
CA ARG A 105 6.96 -1.76 -17.16
C ARG A 105 7.70 -2.06 -15.86
N ARG A 106 7.35 -1.33 -14.82
CA ARG A 106 7.94 -1.49 -13.48
C ARG A 106 6.99 -2.24 -12.55
N LYS A 107 7.58 -2.88 -11.55
CA LYS A 107 6.85 -3.45 -10.41
C LYS A 107 6.83 -2.47 -9.25
N ILE A 108 5.79 -2.58 -8.42
CA ILE A 108 5.67 -1.85 -7.16
C ILE A 108 5.73 -2.89 -6.04
N GLY A 109 6.65 -2.73 -5.09
CA GLY A 109 6.81 -3.64 -3.96
C GLY A 109 5.80 -3.34 -2.84
N PHE A 110 5.23 -4.38 -2.25
CA PHE A 110 4.40 -4.26 -1.04
C PHE A 110 4.91 -5.23 0.03
N HIS A 111 5.33 -4.74 1.19
CA HIS A 111 5.95 -5.56 2.23
C HIS A 111 5.05 -5.68 3.46
N VAL A 112 4.67 -6.91 3.82
CA VAL A 112 3.76 -7.20 4.95
C VAL A 112 4.29 -8.40 5.73
N GLY A 113 4.48 -8.26 7.04
CA GLY A 113 4.95 -9.35 7.91
C GLY A 113 6.35 -9.86 7.58
N GLY A 114 7.16 -9.09 6.87
CA GLY A 114 8.46 -9.51 6.34
C GLY A 114 8.39 -10.26 5.00
N GLU A 115 7.20 -10.45 4.42
CA GLU A 115 7.00 -10.99 3.08
C GLU A 115 6.83 -9.86 2.05
N GLU A 116 7.29 -10.09 0.82
CA GLU A 116 7.15 -9.15 -0.30
C GLU A 116 6.10 -9.63 -1.30
N ILE A 117 5.18 -8.73 -1.65
CA ILE A 117 4.18 -8.87 -2.69
C ILE A 117 4.56 -7.86 -3.78
N GLU A 118 5.14 -8.34 -4.88
CA GLU A 118 5.38 -7.49 -6.04
C GLU A 118 4.12 -7.39 -6.91
N VAL A 119 3.74 -6.17 -7.30
CA VAL A 119 2.58 -5.89 -8.15
C VAL A 119 2.97 -5.26 -9.46
#